data_AF-A0A1M6MTK1-F1
#
_entry.id   AF-A0A1M6MTK1-F1
#
_cell.length_a   1.000
_cell.length_b   1.000
_cell.length_c   1.000
_cell.angle_alpha   90.00
_cell.angle_beta   90.00
_cell.angle_gamma   90.00
#
_symmetry.space_group_name_H-M   'P 1'
#
loop_
_entity.id
_entity.type
_entity.pdbx_description
1 polymer ?
#
loop_
_entity_poly.entity_id
_entity_poly.type
_entity_poly.pdbx_seq_one_letter_code
_entity_poly.pdbx_strand_id
1 'polypeptide(L)'
;MLNLICFSPHPDDAELFVGGILLKHSSKYKIGIIDLTKGEKSTNGDVQQREKEALNSSEILGVHIKENLNIHDTCINHLSNEQLIKVVEIIRKYKPTIILAPYYVDKNPDHREAGLLIKDAIFKAALANLYPKYPVHRCANLFFILQVIK
;
A
#
# COMPACT_ATOMS: atom_id res chain seq x y z
N MET A 1 -9.14 -10.82 7.60
CA MET A 1 -9.57 -10.56 6.22
C MET A 1 -10.00 -9.10 6.13
N LEU A 2 -9.50 -8.38 5.12
CA LEU A 2 -9.89 -7.01 4.81
C LEU A 2 -10.71 -7.01 3.52
N ASN A 3 -11.62 -6.04 3.39
CA ASN A 3 -12.37 -5.82 2.16
C ASN A 3 -11.52 -5.02 1.17
N LEU A 4 -10.78 -4.02 1.66
CA LEU A 4 -9.96 -3.13 0.85
C LEU A 4 -8.60 -2.88 1.51
N ILE A 5 -7.54 -2.93 0.71
CA ILE A 5 -6.22 -2.40 1.10
C ILE A 5 -5.83 -1.33 0.09
N CYS A 6 -5.42 -0.16 0.58
CA CYS A 6 -4.71 0.83 -0.21
C CYS A 6 -3.22 0.70 0.08
N PHE A 7 -2.43 0.36 -0.95
CA PHE A 7 -0.98 0.49 -0.85
C PHE A 7 -0.58 1.90 -1.29
N SER A 8 0.31 2.51 -0.51
CA SER A 8 0.84 3.85 -0.74
C SER A 8 2.37 3.79 -0.72
N PRO A 9 3.08 4.44 -1.65
CA PRO A 9 4.54 4.54 -1.62
C PRO A 9 5.00 5.18 -0.30
N HIS A 10 4.41 6.33 0.06
CA HIS A 10 4.76 7.09 1.25
C HIS A 10 3.53 7.37 2.14
N PRO A 11 3.73 7.65 3.45
CA PRO A 11 2.63 8.02 4.34
C PRO A 11 2.08 9.41 3.99
N ASP A 12 0.87 9.45 3.44
CA ASP A 12 0.05 10.61 2.98
C ASP A 12 -0.55 10.37 1.59
N ASP A 13 0.09 9.55 0.75
CA ASP A 13 -0.37 9.28 -0.61
C ASP A 13 -1.81 8.72 -0.62
N ALA A 14 -2.12 7.77 0.26
CA ALA A 14 -3.45 7.17 0.35
C ALA A 14 -4.50 8.21 0.76
N GLU A 15 -4.17 9.03 1.75
CA GLU A 15 -5.00 10.11 2.26
C GLU A 15 -5.27 11.17 1.18
N LEU A 16 -4.22 11.59 0.47
CA LEU A 16 -4.25 12.64 -0.54
C LEU A 16 -5.11 12.24 -1.75
N PHE A 17 -4.90 11.04 -2.28
CA PHE A 17 -5.51 10.65 -3.55
C PHE A 17 -6.83 9.90 -3.40
N VAL A 18 -7.03 9.19 -2.29
CA VAL A 18 -8.22 8.36 -2.09
C VAL A 18 -8.83 8.47 -0.68
N GLY A 19 -8.47 9.48 0.11
CA GLY A 19 -9.01 9.67 1.47
C GLY A 19 -10.54 9.68 1.53
N GLY A 20 -11.21 10.31 0.55
CA GLY A 20 -12.68 10.28 0.47
C GLY A 20 -13.28 8.89 0.20
N ILE A 21 -12.61 8.06 -0.60
CA ILE A 21 -13.00 6.66 -0.85
C ILE A 21 -12.81 5.85 0.43
N LEU A 22 -11.67 6.01 1.10
CA LEU A 22 -11.35 5.31 2.34
C LEU A 22 -12.37 5.67 3.45
N LEU A 23 -12.62 6.95 3.69
CA LEU A 23 -13.58 7.42 4.68
C LEU A 23 -15.01 6.92 4.40
N LYS A 24 -15.44 6.96 3.13
CA LYS A 24 -16.77 6.48 2.73
C LYS A 24 -16.95 4.99 3.04
N HIS A 25 -15.90 4.19 2.85
CA HIS A 25 -15.97 2.74 2.97
C HIS A 25 -15.60 2.20 4.35
N SER A 26 -14.82 2.91 5.16
CA SER A 26 -14.44 2.49 6.51
C SER A 26 -15.64 2.24 7.43
N SER A 27 -16.72 3.01 7.26
CA SER A 27 -17.96 2.82 8.01
C SER A 27 -18.71 1.51 7.72
N LYS A 28 -18.39 0.82 6.62
CA LYS A 28 -19.12 -0.37 6.13
C LYS A 28 -18.23 -1.60 5.98
N TYR A 29 -16.92 -1.40 5.86
CA TYR A 29 -15.97 -2.42 5.44
C TYR A 29 -14.69 -2.34 6.26
N LYS A 30 -14.04 -3.48 6.44
CA LYS A 30 -12.71 -3.53 7.05
C LYS A 30 -11.68 -3.10 6.01
N ILE A 31 -11.08 -1.93 6.20
CA ILE A 31 -10.10 -1.36 5.27
C ILE A 31 -8.74 -1.18 5.93
N GLY A 32 -7.68 -1.25 5.13
CA GLY A 32 -6.31 -1.00 5.57
C GLY A 32 -5.55 -0.06 4.64
N ILE A 33 -4.55 0.63 5.19
CA ILE A 33 -3.51 1.35 4.44
C ILE A 33 -2.18 0.64 4.71
N ILE A 34 -1.40 0.43 3.67
CA ILE A 34 -0.06 -0.16 3.78
C ILE A 34 0.93 0.78 3.08
N ASP A 35 1.69 1.50 3.89
CA ASP A 35 2.75 2.38 3.39
C ASP A 35 4.00 1.54 3.08
N LEU A 36 4.61 1.72 1.91
CA LEU A 36 5.78 0.95 1.50
C LEU A 36 7.03 1.46 2.22
N THR A 37 7.19 2.78 2.30
CA THR A 37 8.33 3.47 2.90
C THR A 37 7.87 4.35 4.06
N LYS A 38 8.80 4.88 4.86
CA LYS A 38 8.46 5.84 5.92
C LYS A 38 8.44 7.29 5.41
N GLY A 39 8.77 7.52 4.14
CA GLY A 39 8.98 8.86 3.60
C GLY A 39 10.20 9.57 4.23
N GLU A 40 11.22 8.82 4.67
CA GLU A 40 12.37 9.37 5.41
C GLU A 40 13.28 10.30 4.58
N LYS A 41 13.04 10.44 3.27
CA LYS A 41 13.71 11.41 2.39
C LYS A 41 12.86 12.66 2.12
N SER A 42 11.72 12.80 2.78
CA SER A 42 10.89 14.01 2.72
C SER A 42 11.71 15.25 3.13
N THR A 43 11.53 16.36 2.41
CA THR A 43 12.23 17.63 2.70
C THR A 43 11.81 18.25 4.03
N ASN A 44 10.57 18.02 4.45
CA ASN A 44 9.97 18.61 5.65
C ASN A 44 9.58 17.53 6.66
N GLY A 45 9.68 17.89 7.94
CA GLY A 45 9.34 17.02 9.07
C GLY A 45 10.41 15.98 9.35
N ASP A 46 10.10 15.07 10.25
CA ASP A 46 10.92 13.90 10.56
C ASP A 46 10.05 12.63 10.59
N VAL A 47 10.72 11.46 10.64
CA VAL A 47 10.05 10.15 10.59
C VAL A 47 9.09 9.95 11.77
N GLN A 48 9.44 10.41 12.97
CA GLN A 48 8.59 10.22 14.16
C GLN A 48 7.33 11.09 14.08
N GLN A 49 7.49 12.33 13.64
CA GLN A 49 6.36 13.22 13.37
C GLN A 49 5.47 12.63 12.28
N ARG A 50 6.03 12.16 11.18
CA ARG A 50 5.27 11.56 10.07
C ARG A 50 4.54 10.29 10.51
N GLU A 51 5.16 9.44 11.32
CA GLU A 51 4.48 8.27 11.92
C GLU A 51 3.28 8.69 12.78
N LYS A 52 3.42 9.74 13.60
CA LYS A 52 2.32 10.28 14.42
C LYS A 52 1.21 10.87 13.56
N GLU A 53 1.54 11.64 12.54
CA GLU A 53 0.57 12.20 11.58
C GLU A 53 -0.20 11.10 10.86
N ALA A 54 0.51 10.06 10.42
CA ALA A 54 -0.03 8.89 9.75
C ALA A 54 -0.97 8.07 10.65
N LEU A 55 -0.66 7.96 11.95
CA LEU A 55 -1.58 7.35 12.93
C LEU A 55 -2.84 8.20 13.12
N ASN A 56 -2.69 9.50 13.32
CA ASN A 56 -3.83 10.41 13.47
C ASN A 56 -4.74 10.40 12.23
N SER A 57 -4.17 10.39 11.02
CA SER A 57 -4.95 10.33 9.78
C SER A 57 -5.76 9.03 9.70
N SER A 58 -5.17 7.91 10.13
CA SER A 58 -5.83 6.61 10.14
C SER A 58 -7.04 6.56 11.06
N GLU A 59 -6.95 7.21 12.22
CA GLU A 59 -8.05 7.32 13.18
C GLU A 59 -9.20 8.15 12.59
N ILE A 60 -8.87 9.30 11.99
CA ILE A 60 -9.86 10.17 11.31
C ILE A 60 -10.56 9.43 10.18
N LEU A 61 -9.82 8.65 9.39
CA LEU A 61 -10.39 7.89 8.27
C LEU A 61 -11.13 6.61 8.71
N GLY A 62 -11.00 6.18 9.97
CA GLY A 62 -11.56 4.91 10.46
C GLY A 62 -10.90 3.68 9.85
N VAL A 63 -9.62 3.77 9.48
CA VAL A 63 -8.87 2.66 8.90
C VAL A 63 -8.58 1.63 9.99
N HIS A 64 -8.78 0.35 9.69
CA HIS A 64 -8.68 -0.73 10.69
C HIS A 64 -7.24 -1.21 10.89
N ILE A 65 -6.39 -1.04 9.88
CA ILE A 65 -4.99 -1.44 9.87
C ILE A 65 -4.20 -0.37 9.12
N LYS A 66 -3.15 0.16 9.76
CA LYS A 66 -2.11 0.93 9.10
C LYS A 66 -0.76 0.30 9.42
N GLU A 67 -0.06 -0.20 8.40
CA GLU A 67 1.26 -0.82 8.55
C GLU A 67 2.26 -0.20 7.58
N ASN A 68 3.55 -0.32 7.92
CA ASN A 68 4.65 0.11 7.08
C ASN A 68 5.56 -1.07 6.73
N LEU A 69 5.96 -1.20 5.46
CA LEU A 69 6.84 -2.28 5.00
C LEU A 69 8.33 -2.03 5.23
N ASN A 70 8.70 -0.83 5.69
CA ASN A 70 10.08 -0.41 5.92
C ASN A 70 10.97 -0.65 4.69
N ILE A 71 10.43 -0.38 3.49
CA ILE A 71 11.25 -0.24 2.29
C ILE A 71 11.91 1.14 2.37
N HIS A 72 13.17 1.22 2.00
CA HIS A 72 13.88 2.50 1.96
C HIS A 72 13.22 3.44 0.95
N ASP A 73 12.93 4.66 1.39
CA ASP A 73 12.40 5.73 0.55
C ASP A 73 13.37 6.03 -0.59
N THR A 74 12.85 6.28 -1.79
CA THR A 74 13.57 6.41 -3.08
C THR A 74 14.18 5.10 -3.61
N CYS A 75 13.91 3.97 -2.98
CA CYS A 75 14.46 2.65 -3.34
C CYS A 75 13.38 1.59 -3.60
N ILE A 76 12.13 1.99 -3.85
CA ILE A 76 11.11 1.05 -4.30
C ILE A 76 11.53 0.51 -5.67
N ASN A 77 11.55 -0.81 -5.82
CA ASN A 77 12.03 -1.48 -7.02
C ASN A 77 11.19 -2.73 -7.31
N HIS A 78 10.42 -2.70 -8.39
CA HIS A 78 9.54 -3.82 -8.76
C HIS A 78 10.30 -5.11 -9.12
N LEU A 79 11.60 -5.02 -9.44
CA LEU A 79 12.46 -6.16 -9.71
C LEU A 79 13.06 -6.78 -8.43
N SER A 80 12.89 -6.15 -7.27
CA SER A 80 13.39 -6.68 -6.00
C SER A 80 12.51 -7.83 -5.49
N ASN A 81 13.07 -9.04 -5.49
CA ASN A 81 12.40 -10.21 -4.92
C ASN A 81 12.10 -10.04 -3.42
N GLU A 82 12.95 -9.35 -2.67
CA GLU A 82 12.72 -9.11 -1.23
C GLU A 82 11.48 -8.22 -1.01
N GLN A 83 11.39 -7.09 -1.72
CA GLN A 83 10.25 -6.17 -1.58
C GLN A 83 8.96 -6.83 -2.06
N LEU A 84 9.03 -7.59 -3.14
CA LEU A 84 7.93 -8.37 -3.67
C LEU A 84 7.39 -9.36 -2.64
N ILE A 85 8.27 -10.08 -1.93
CA ILE A 85 7.87 -11.01 -0.86
C ILE A 85 7.12 -10.27 0.23
N LYS A 86 7.61 -9.09 0.66
CA LYS A 86 6.93 -8.27 1.69
C LYS A 86 5.49 -7.94 1.27
N VAL A 87 5.28 -7.52 0.02
CA VAL A 87 3.92 -7.20 -0.49
C VAL A 87 3.05 -8.45 -0.60
N VAL A 88 3.59 -9.57 -1.10
CA VAL A 88 2.86 -10.85 -1.16
C VAL A 88 2.41 -11.30 0.23
N GLU A 89 3.28 -11.17 1.24
CA GLU A 89 2.96 -11.52 2.62
C GLU A 89 1.80 -10.67 3.15
N ILE A 90 1.77 -9.36 2.90
CA ILE A 90 0.64 -8.51 3.29
C ILE A 90 -0.66 -8.95 2.61
N ILE A 91 -0.62 -9.20 1.30
CA ILE A 91 -1.80 -9.64 0.55
C ILE A 91 -2.33 -10.95 1.13
N ARG A 92 -1.46 -11.91 1.46
CA ARG A 92 -1.89 -13.20 2.03
C ARG A 92 -2.28 -13.14 3.50
N LYS A 93 -1.60 -12.30 4.31
CA LYS A 93 -1.92 -12.05 5.72
C LYS A 93 -3.34 -11.47 5.84
N TYR A 94 -3.64 -10.46 5.03
CA TYR A 94 -4.88 -9.70 5.16
C TYR A 94 -5.99 -10.14 4.22
N LYS A 95 -5.68 -10.89 3.16
CA LYS A 95 -6.66 -11.44 2.21
C LYS A 95 -7.63 -10.39 1.66
N PRO A 96 -7.15 -9.25 1.11
CA PRO A 96 -8.00 -8.17 0.62
C PRO A 96 -8.86 -8.62 -0.57
N THR A 97 -10.12 -8.18 -0.63
CA THR A 97 -10.96 -8.39 -1.83
C THR A 97 -10.59 -7.40 -2.94
N ILE A 98 -10.33 -6.16 -2.54
CA ILE A 98 -9.96 -5.03 -3.41
C ILE A 98 -8.60 -4.52 -2.98
N ILE A 99 -7.72 -4.27 -3.95
CA ILE A 99 -6.48 -3.53 -3.75
C ILE A 99 -6.55 -2.23 -4.55
N LEU A 100 -6.18 -1.12 -3.91
CA LEU A 100 -5.83 0.13 -4.57
C LEU A 100 -4.30 0.27 -4.60
N ALA A 101 -3.76 0.65 -5.75
CA ALA A 101 -2.32 0.86 -5.94
C ALA A 101 -2.05 2.13 -6.77
N PRO A 102 -0.87 2.74 -6.67
CA PRO A 102 -0.47 3.85 -7.54
C PRO A 102 -0.49 3.46 -9.02
N TYR A 103 -0.98 4.34 -9.89
CA TYR A 103 -0.85 4.15 -11.32
C TYR A 103 0.61 4.28 -11.75
N TYR A 104 1.07 3.34 -12.60
CA TYR A 104 2.47 3.21 -12.96
C TYR A 104 2.99 4.29 -13.93
N VAL A 105 2.14 5.23 -14.35
CA VAL A 105 2.57 6.40 -15.13
C VAL A 105 2.51 7.62 -14.21
N ASP A 106 3.64 7.87 -13.54
CA ASP A 106 3.81 8.95 -12.57
C ASP A 106 5.20 9.59 -12.72
N LYS A 107 5.32 10.88 -12.36
CA LYS A 107 6.58 11.63 -12.33
C LYS A 107 7.48 11.18 -11.18
N ASN A 108 6.90 10.71 -10.07
CA ASN A 108 7.62 10.14 -8.95
C ASN A 108 7.99 8.67 -9.28
N PRO A 109 9.29 8.33 -9.38
CA PRO A 109 9.72 6.97 -9.64
C PRO A 109 9.16 5.95 -8.62
N ASP A 110 9.10 6.31 -7.34
CA ASP A 110 8.62 5.38 -6.29
C ASP A 110 7.15 5.00 -6.52
N HIS A 111 6.33 5.91 -7.05
CA HIS A 111 4.92 5.63 -7.37
C HIS A 111 4.83 4.64 -8.54
N ARG A 112 5.63 4.87 -9.59
CA ARG A 112 5.72 3.94 -10.73
C ARG A 112 6.13 2.55 -10.26
N GLU A 113 7.23 2.48 -9.52
CA GLU A 113 7.82 1.22 -9.06
C GLU A 113 6.88 0.48 -8.11
N ALA A 114 6.20 1.20 -7.21
CA ALA A 114 5.17 0.63 -6.33
C ALA A 114 4.02 0.01 -7.13
N GLY A 115 3.46 0.74 -8.10
CA GLY A 115 2.36 0.25 -8.93
C GLY A 115 2.69 -1.07 -9.65
N LEU A 116 3.90 -1.15 -10.22
CA LEU A 116 4.41 -2.36 -10.86
C LEU A 116 4.63 -3.50 -9.86
N LEU A 117 5.28 -3.20 -8.73
CA LEU A 117 5.57 -4.16 -7.66
C LEU A 117 4.29 -4.81 -7.11
N ILE A 118 3.27 -4.00 -6.84
CA ILE A 118 1.99 -4.45 -6.28
C ILE A 118 1.23 -5.32 -7.28
N LYS A 119 1.22 -4.93 -8.57
CA LYS A 119 0.61 -5.72 -9.64
C LYS A 119 1.21 -7.11 -9.72
N ASP A 120 2.54 -7.22 -9.68
CA ASP A 120 3.24 -8.51 -9.71
C ASP A 120 3.02 -9.32 -8.44
N ALA A 121 2.98 -8.66 -7.28
CA ALA A 121 2.70 -9.29 -5.99
C ALA A 121 1.29 -9.91 -5.95
N ILE A 122 0.28 -9.27 -6.56
CA ILE A 122 -1.08 -9.83 -6.64
C ILE A 122 -1.09 -11.16 -7.38
N PHE A 123 -0.39 -11.24 -8.52
CA PHE A 123 -0.27 -12.49 -9.27
C PHE A 123 0.44 -13.58 -8.44
N LYS A 124 1.56 -13.24 -7.80
CA LYS A 124 2.36 -14.19 -7.02
C LYS A 124 1.67 -14.62 -5.72
N ALA A 125 0.82 -13.77 -5.14
CA ALA A 125 0.01 -14.13 -3.97
C ALA A 125 -0.96 -15.30 -4.25
N ALA A 126 -1.33 -15.52 -5.51
CA ALA A 126 -2.20 -16.62 -5.94
C ALA A 126 -1.47 -17.96 -6.18
N LEU A 127 -0.13 -17.99 -6.17
CA LEU A 127 0.67 -19.17 -6.50
C LEU A 127 1.04 -20.00 -5.26
N ALA A 128 0.52 -21.23 -5.17
CA ALA A 128 0.67 -22.10 -3.98
C ALA A 128 2.11 -22.43 -3.60
N ASN A 129 3.00 -22.55 -4.59
CA ASN A 129 4.39 -22.98 -4.37
C ASN A 129 5.34 -21.82 -4.01
N LEU A 130 4.83 -20.58 -3.90
CA LEU A 130 5.64 -19.41 -3.55
C LEU A 130 5.31 -18.91 -2.15
N TYR A 131 6.34 -18.56 -1.37
CA TYR A 131 6.27 -17.76 -0.13
C TYR A 131 5.27 -18.28 0.92
N PRO A 132 5.58 -19.39 1.63
CA PRO A 132 4.59 -20.20 2.34
C PRO A 132 4.10 -19.64 3.69
N LYS A 133 4.59 -18.47 4.13
CA LYS A 133 4.29 -17.93 5.47
C LYS A 133 2.80 -17.78 5.76
N TYR A 134 2.01 -17.46 4.74
CA TYR A 134 0.56 -17.37 4.81
C TYR A 134 -0.10 -18.16 3.68
N PRO A 135 -1.33 -18.66 3.87
CA PRO A 135 -2.08 -19.33 2.82
C PRO A 135 -2.26 -18.45 1.58
N VAL A 136 -2.32 -19.08 0.41
CA VAL A 136 -2.58 -18.37 -0.85
C VAL A 136 -3.84 -17.53 -0.78
N HIS A 137 -3.82 -16.42 -1.52
CA HIS A 137 -4.96 -15.55 -1.64
C HIS A 137 -5.07 -15.04 -3.08
N ARG A 138 -6.28 -15.08 -3.63
CA ARG A 138 -6.60 -14.51 -4.95
C ARG A 138 -7.37 -13.22 -4.73
N CYS A 139 -6.71 -12.09 -4.94
CA CYS A 139 -7.38 -10.79 -4.91
C CYS A 139 -8.36 -10.70 -6.08
N ALA A 140 -9.57 -10.22 -5.83
CA ALA A 140 -10.62 -10.17 -6.87
C ALA A 140 -10.43 -8.97 -7.79
N ASN A 141 -10.05 -7.81 -7.25
CA ASN A 141 -9.94 -6.58 -8.01
C ASN A 141 -8.69 -5.78 -7.65
N LEU A 142 -8.08 -5.17 -8.67
CA LEU A 142 -7.02 -4.18 -8.56
C LEU A 142 -7.49 -2.91 -9.25
N PHE A 143 -7.47 -1.78 -8.54
CA PHE A 143 -7.68 -0.46 -9.12
C PHE A 143 -6.40 0.36 -9.00
N PHE A 144 -6.07 1.06 -10.08
CA PHE A 144 -4.96 2.00 -10.09
C PHE A 144 -5.47 3.42 -9.81
N ILE A 145 -4.80 4.10 -8.89
CA ILE A 145 -5.06 5.48 -8.52
C ILE A 145 -4.20 6.37 -9.42
N LEU A 146 -4.85 7.17 -10.27
CA LEU A 146 -4.13 8.13 -11.09
C LEU A 146 -3.73 9.34 -10.24
N GLN A 147 -2.42 9.55 -10.12
CA GLN A 147 -1.81 10.53 -9.24
C GLN A 147 -1.26 11.68 -10.08
N VAL A 148 -2.15 12.54 -10.59
CA VAL A 148 -1.71 13.72 -11.36
C VAL A 148 -1.48 14.88 -10.40
N ILE A 149 -0.28 15.00 -9.86
CA ILE A 149 0.17 16.27 -9.30
C ILE A 149 0.84 17.04 -10.43
N LYS A 150 0.23 18.18 -10.81
CA LYS A 150 0.78 19.12 -11.79
C LYS A 150 2.24 19.49 -11.50
#